data_AF-A0A8H4PY36-F1
#
_entry.id   AF-A0A8H4PY36-F1
#
_cell.length_a   1.000
_cell.length_b   1.000
_cell.length_c   1.000
_cell.angle_alpha   90.00
_cell.angle_beta   90.00
_cell.angle_gamma   90.00
#
_symmetry.space_group_name_H-M   'P 1'
#
loop_
_entity.id
_entity.type
_entity.pdbx_description
1 polymer ?
#
loop_
_entity_poly.entity_id
_entity_poly.type
_entity_poly.pdbx_seq_one_letter_code
_entity_poly.pdbx_strand_id
1 'polypeptide(L)'
;MRFGKGGPALVLKLFWDTAPTPPHYFAAQRECQNNALFHMMQAAISDKTKLGPILVNPCPESKEVAEANLFAFSDEGRARNKALQSTENLVEIKEMPRMRQCFGWMRFTGEELLRRLPAKLRPLPIKIDKVERSIDKHLTYTALVYEFIDSGANDPAVVQKVLDFLWCVGFAHRSHGQRTGRAEFCLIIQTLCIVTV
;
A
#
# COMPACT_ATOMS: atom_id res chain seq x y z
N MET A 1 4.36 -13.12 13.96
CA MET A 1 5.31 -12.78 15.07
C MET A 1 4.59 -11.93 16.10
N ARG A 2 4.86 -12.08 17.41
CA ARG A 2 4.38 -11.16 18.47
C ARG A 2 5.57 -10.38 19.04
N PHE A 3 5.45 -9.07 19.25
CA PHE A 3 6.44 -8.32 20.04
C PHE A 3 6.14 -8.49 21.53
N GLY A 4 7.04 -9.15 22.26
CA GLY A 4 6.88 -9.40 23.70
C GLY A 4 5.79 -10.42 24.06
N LYS A 5 5.74 -10.81 25.35
CA LYS A 5 4.66 -11.67 25.86
C LYS A 5 3.35 -10.88 25.84
N GLY A 6 2.43 -11.24 24.95
CA GLY A 6 1.09 -10.65 24.86
C GLY A 6 0.92 -9.51 23.85
N GLY A 7 1.96 -9.15 23.08
CA GLY A 7 1.82 -8.13 22.04
C GLY A 7 1.00 -8.57 20.83
N PRO A 8 0.59 -7.62 19.98
CA PRO A 8 -0.20 -7.91 18.78
C PRO A 8 0.55 -8.84 17.84
N ALA A 9 -0.20 -9.69 17.14
CA ALA A 9 0.35 -10.47 16.05
C ALA A 9 0.68 -9.55 14.87
N LEU A 10 1.80 -9.83 14.22
CA LEU A 10 2.34 -9.05 13.12
C LEU A 10 2.74 -9.94 11.95
N VAL A 11 2.67 -9.34 10.77
CA VAL A 11 3.05 -9.95 9.48
C VAL A 11 4.27 -9.22 8.94
N LEU A 12 5.23 -10.00 8.44
CA LEU A 12 6.38 -9.47 7.71
C LEU A 12 6.13 -9.60 6.21
N LYS A 13 6.10 -8.46 5.52
CA LYS A 13 6.11 -8.36 4.06
C LYS A 13 7.56 -8.23 3.62
N LEU A 14 8.16 -9.36 3.25
CA LEU A 14 9.55 -9.44 2.78
C LEU A 14 9.63 -9.20 1.27
N PHE A 15 10.62 -8.42 0.86
CA PHE A 15 10.90 -8.15 -0.55
C PHE A 15 12.17 -8.88 -0.99
N TRP A 16 12.11 -9.55 -2.13
CA TRP A 16 13.24 -10.26 -2.71
C TRP A 16 14.33 -9.33 -3.22
N ASP A 17 13.94 -8.22 -3.83
CA ASP A 17 14.87 -7.26 -4.40
C ASP A 17 15.38 -6.33 -3.30
N THR A 18 16.70 -6.34 -3.08
CA THR A 18 17.36 -5.58 -2.01
C THR A 18 17.80 -4.17 -2.43
N ALA A 19 17.75 -3.89 -3.73
CA ALA A 19 18.09 -2.60 -4.31
C ALA A 19 17.22 -2.34 -5.56
N PRO A 20 16.98 -1.07 -5.92
CA PRO A 20 16.38 -0.74 -7.19
C PRO A 20 17.26 -1.20 -8.36
N THR A 21 16.64 -1.61 -9.46
CA THR A 21 17.32 -1.78 -10.74
C THR A 21 17.06 -0.52 -11.57
N PRO A 22 18.01 0.43 -11.69
CA PRO A 22 17.80 1.66 -12.44
C PRO A 22 17.37 1.37 -13.89
N PRO A 23 16.48 2.16 -14.48
CA PRO A 23 15.84 3.38 -13.97
C PRO A 23 14.54 3.12 -13.16
N HIS A 24 14.28 1.88 -12.75
CA HIS A 24 12.98 1.47 -12.22
C HIS A 24 12.90 1.52 -10.70
N TYR A 25 11.68 1.78 -10.20
CA TYR A 25 11.33 1.59 -8.81
C TYR A 25 11.28 0.09 -8.46
N PHE A 26 11.62 -0.24 -7.22
CA PHE A 26 11.45 -1.60 -6.68
C PHE A 26 10.32 -1.66 -5.65
N ALA A 27 9.85 -2.87 -5.39
CA ALA A 27 8.62 -3.16 -4.66
C ALA A 27 8.55 -2.50 -3.27
N ALA A 28 9.65 -2.55 -2.51
CA ALA A 28 9.69 -1.98 -1.17
C ALA A 28 9.48 -0.45 -1.19
N GLN A 29 10.11 0.25 -2.14
CA GLN A 29 9.95 1.69 -2.29
C GLN A 29 8.51 2.07 -2.63
N ARG A 30 7.86 1.35 -3.56
CA ARG A 30 6.47 1.58 -3.93
C ARG A 30 5.52 1.34 -2.76
N GLU A 31 5.76 0.28 -2.00
CA GLU A 31 4.96 -0.01 -0.82
C GLU A 31 5.12 1.08 0.28
N CYS A 32 6.32 1.58 0.51
CA CYS A 32 6.55 2.70 1.43
C CYS A 32 5.84 3.98 0.96
N GLN A 33 5.91 4.30 -0.34
CA GLN A 33 5.21 5.44 -0.93
C GLN A 33 3.69 5.32 -0.75
N ASN A 34 3.12 4.14 -1.00
CA ASN A 34 1.69 3.90 -0.80
C ASN A 34 1.29 4.09 0.66
N ASN A 35 2.05 3.56 1.63
CA ASN A 35 1.77 3.77 3.05
C ASN A 35 1.82 5.26 3.42
N ALA A 36 2.84 5.98 2.96
CA ALA A 36 2.94 7.41 3.20
C ALA A 36 1.72 8.17 2.66
N LEU A 37 1.26 7.83 1.45
CA LEU A 37 0.03 8.39 0.87
C LEU A 37 -1.20 8.11 1.74
N PHE A 38 -1.37 6.89 2.24
CA PHE A 38 -2.48 6.55 3.14
C PHE A 38 -2.44 7.37 4.43
N HIS A 39 -1.27 7.55 5.03
CA HIS A 39 -1.12 8.41 6.21
C HIS A 39 -1.46 9.88 5.91
N MET A 40 -1.04 10.40 4.76
CA MET A 40 -1.36 11.77 4.34
C MET A 40 -2.86 11.94 4.08
N MET A 41 -3.52 10.99 3.42
CA MET A 41 -4.97 11.00 3.21
C MET A 41 -5.74 10.98 4.53
N GLN A 42 -5.36 10.09 5.45
CA GLN A 42 -5.98 9.99 6.77
C GLN A 42 -5.82 11.30 7.56
N ALA A 43 -4.64 11.93 7.47
CA ALA A 43 -4.37 13.21 8.10
C ALA A 43 -5.24 14.32 7.49
N ALA A 44 -5.35 14.39 6.17
CA ALA A 44 -6.17 15.38 5.46
C ALA A 44 -7.67 15.23 5.78
N ILE A 45 -8.17 14.00 5.92
CA ILE A 45 -9.56 13.73 6.34
C ILE A 45 -9.80 14.14 7.79
N SER A 46 -8.82 13.88 8.67
CA SER A 46 -8.93 14.16 10.11
C SER A 46 -8.68 15.64 10.43
N ASP A 47 -8.15 16.40 9.49
CA ASP A 47 -7.81 17.80 9.63
C ASP A 47 -9.08 18.66 9.66
N LYS A 48 -9.30 19.34 10.79
CA LYS A 48 -10.45 20.20 11.04
C LYS A 48 -10.21 21.67 10.66
N THR A 49 -9.12 21.97 9.96
CA THR A 49 -8.83 23.34 9.49
C THR A 49 -9.84 23.81 8.42
N LYS A 50 -9.84 25.12 8.14
CA LYS A 50 -10.74 25.74 7.15
C LYS A 50 -10.21 25.67 5.71
N LEU A 51 -9.35 24.70 5.38
CA LEU A 51 -8.69 24.61 4.07
C LEU A 51 -9.66 24.27 2.93
N GLY A 52 -10.73 23.52 3.22
CA GLY A 52 -11.77 23.18 2.25
C GLY A 52 -12.09 21.68 2.24
N PRO A 53 -13.17 21.26 1.56
CA PRO A 53 -13.54 19.85 1.48
C PRO A 53 -12.63 19.06 0.54
N ILE A 54 -12.48 17.77 0.81
CA ILE A 54 -11.88 16.81 -0.13
C ILE A 54 -13.00 16.36 -1.07
N LEU A 55 -13.01 16.88 -2.29
CA LEU A 55 -13.99 16.57 -3.31
C LEU A 55 -13.33 15.72 -4.41
N VAL A 56 -13.94 14.58 -4.72
CA VAL A 56 -13.42 13.63 -5.70
C VAL A 56 -14.51 13.24 -6.70
N ASN A 57 -14.10 12.86 -7.90
CA ASN A 57 -14.99 12.20 -8.85
C ASN A 57 -15.20 10.74 -8.41
N PRO A 58 -16.44 10.27 -8.15
CA PRO A 58 -16.69 8.90 -7.69
C PRO A 58 -16.34 7.83 -8.73
N CYS A 59 -16.25 8.20 -10.01
CA CYS A 59 -15.97 7.31 -11.13
C CYS A 59 -14.77 7.82 -11.95
N PRO A 60 -13.53 7.71 -11.46
CA PRO A 60 -12.34 8.16 -12.19
C PRO A 60 -12.04 7.23 -13.38
N GLU A 61 -12.49 7.60 -14.58
CA GLU A 61 -12.30 6.76 -15.79
C GLU A 61 -10.95 6.97 -16.50
N SER A 62 -10.30 8.11 -16.25
CA SER A 62 -9.02 8.51 -16.86
C SER A 62 -7.91 8.69 -15.82
N LYS A 63 -6.67 8.67 -16.30
CA LYS A 63 -5.48 8.92 -15.48
C LYS A 63 -5.52 10.31 -14.84
N GLU A 64 -5.88 11.31 -15.62
CA GLU A 64 -5.93 12.71 -15.22
C GLU A 64 -6.98 12.92 -14.12
N VAL A 65 -8.13 12.25 -14.22
CA VAL A 65 -9.18 12.30 -13.18
C VAL A 65 -8.71 11.60 -11.90
N ALA A 66 -8.06 10.44 -12.01
CA ALA A 66 -7.50 9.74 -10.84
C ALA A 66 -6.41 10.57 -10.13
N GLU A 67 -5.53 11.23 -10.90
CA GLU A 67 -4.52 12.14 -10.35
C GLU A 67 -5.17 13.37 -9.69
N ALA A 68 -6.24 13.91 -10.27
CA ALA A 68 -7.01 15.01 -9.67
C ALA A 68 -7.67 14.59 -8.34
N ASN A 69 -8.21 13.36 -8.27
CA ASN A 69 -8.78 12.82 -7.03
C ASN A 69 -7.71 12.67 -5.95
N LEU A 70 -6.52 12.18 -6.30
CA LEU A 70 -5.39 12.10 -5.37
C LEU A 70 -4.94 13.49 -4.90
N PHE A 71 -4.86 14.45 -5.84
CA PHE A 71 -4.50 15.84 -5.55
C PHE A 71 -5.50 16.54 -4.62
N ALA A 72 -6.78 16.15 -4.63
CA ALA A 72 -7.81 16.72 -3.76
C ALA A 72 -7.52 16.56 -2.25
N PHE A 73 -6.61 15.65 -1.86
CA PHE A 73 -6.16 15.47 -0.48
C PHE A 73 -5.06 16.45 -0.06
N SER A 74 -4.43 17.16 -0.99
CA SER A 74 -3.40 18.17 -0.67
C SER A 74 -4.04 19.46 -0.16
N ASP A 75 -3.25 20.29 0.53
CA ASP A 75 -3.72 21.60 1.00
C ASP A 75 -4.13 22.50 -0.17
N GLU A 76 -3.37 22.47 -1.26
CA GLU A 76 -3.67 23.20 -2.49
C GLU A 76 -4.95 22.69 -3.16
N GLY A 77 -5.15 21.37 -3.21
CA GLY A 77 -6.36 20.74 -3.72
C GLY A 77 -7.60 21.15 -2.92
N ARG A 78 -7.51 21.10 -1.59
CA ARG A 78 -8.61 21.52 -0.69
C ARG A 78 -8.91 23.01 -0.81
N ALA A 79 -7.87 23.86 -0.86
CA ALA A 79 -8.03 25.30 -1.05
C ALA A 79 -8.69 25.63 -2.40
N ARG A 80 -8.32 24.92 -3.47
CA ARG A 80 -8.96 25.04 -4.78
C ARG A 80 -10.43 24.63 -4.71
N ASN A 81 -10.75 23.51 -4.07
CA ASN A 81 -12.14 23.04 -3.93
C ASN A 81 -13.02 24.03 -3.17
N LYS A 82 -12.47 24.70 -2.15
CA LYS A 82 -13.19 25.76 -1.42
C LYS A 82 -13.56 26.95 -2.30
N ALA A 83 -12.76 27.25 -3.32
CA ALA A 83 -13.01 28.34 -4.26
C ALA A 83 -13.99 27.97 -5.39
N LEU A 84 -14.24 26.67 -5.61
CA LEU A 84 -15.19 26.21 -6.62
C LEU A 84 -16.63 26.51 -6.17
N GLN A 85 -17.39 27.16 -7.05
CA GLN A 85 -18.79 27.52 -6.80
C GLN A 85 -19.79 26.41 -7.17
N SER A 86 -19.38 25.48 -8.04
CA SER A 86 -20.17 24.30 -8.42
C SER A 86 -19.37 23.03 -8.22
N THR A 87 -20.00 22.06 -7.55
CA THR A 87 -19.47 20.73 -7.27
C THR A 87 -20.33 19.64 -7.93
N GLU A 88 -21.01 19.98 -9.03
CA GLU A 88 -21.85 19.02 -9.76
C GLU A 88 -21.06 17.75 -10.07
N ASN A 89 -21.56 16.62 -9.57
CA ASN A 89 -21.00 15.27 -9.70
C ASN A 89 -19.74 14.95 -8.88
N LEU A 90 -19.28 15.84 -8.00
CA LEU A 90 -18.21 15.52 -7.05
C LEU A 90 -18.78 15.06 -5.70
N VAL A 91 -18.10 14.09 -5.08
CA VAL A 91 -18.46 13.53 -3.77
C VAL A 91 -17.43 13.97 -2.75
N GLU A 92 -17.91 14.37 -1.57
CA GLU A 92 -17.05 14.71 -0.44
C GLU A 92 -16.58 13.45 0.30
N ILE A 93 -15.27 13.30 0.48
CA ILE A 93 -14.67 12.24 1.28
C ILE A 93 -14.55 12.70 2.73
N LYS A 94 -15.31 12.06 3.62
CA LYS A 94 -15.34 12.37 5.06
C LYS A 94 -14.69 11.30 5.94
N GLU A 95 -14.50 10.12 5.38
CA GLU A 95 -13.98 8.97 6.10
C GLU A 95 -13.09 8.14 5.19
N MET A 96 -12.15 7.44 5.81
CA MET A 96 -11.30 6.46 5.18
C MET A 96 -11.59 5.11 5.84
N PRO A 97 -11.83 4.03 5.07
CA PRO A 97 -11.97 2.71 5.65
C PRO A 97 -10.69 2.32 6.38
N ARG A 98 -10.80 1.48 7.41
CA ARG A 98 -9.62 1.03 8.18
C ARG A 98 -8.62 0.33 7.27
N MET A 99 -7.51 1.01 6.98
CA MET A 99 -6.37 0.42 6.31
C MET A 99 -5.57 -0.45 7.29
N ARG A 100 -4.94 -1.51 6.79
CA ARG A 100 -4.01 -2.32 7.58
C ARG A 100 -2.85 -1.43 8.04
N GLN A 101 -2.60 -1.40 9.34
CA GLN A 101 -1.54 -0.55 9.87
C GLN A 101 -0.15 -1.08 9.49
N CYS A 102 0.69 -0.18 8.97
CA CYS A 102 2.11 -0.40 8.77
C CYS A 102 2.87 0.22 9.94
N PHE A 103 3.63 -0.59 10.68
CA PHE A 103 4.43 -0.16 11.83
C PHE A 103 5.85 0.27 11.42
N GLY A 104 6.11 0.38 10.11
CA GLY A 104 7.39 0.77 9.54
C GLY A 104 8.13 -0.40 8.91
N TRP A 105 9.43 -0.22 8.70
CA TRP A 105 10.30 -1.21 8.07
C TRP A 105 11.41 -1.64 9.01
N MET A 106 11.95 -2.82 8.73
CA MET A 106 13.15 -3.33 9.38
C MET A 106 14.09 -3.96 8.35
N ARG A 107 15.36 -4.09 8.73
CA ARG A 107 16.39 -4.71 7.91
C ARG A 107 17.01 -5.88 8.65
N PHE A 108 17.41 -6.89 7.89
CA PHE A 108 18.10 -8.08 8.41
C PHE A 108 18.96 -8.69 7.31
N THR A 109 20.00 -9.41 7.70
CA THR A 109 20.75 -10.23 6.74
C THR A 109 19.97 -11.50 6.40
N GLY A 110 20.23 -12.09 5.23
CA GLY A 110 19.65 -13.40 4.89
C GLY A 110 20.04 -14.47 5.91
N GLU A 111 21.26 -14.42 6.45
CA GLU A 111 21.70 -15.30 7.54
C GLU A 111 20.83 -15.15 8.80
N GLU A 112 20.60 -13.92 9.25
CA GLU A 112 19.74 -13.67 10.41
C GLU A 112 18.32 -14.17 10.17
N LEU A 113 17.77 -13.95 8.98
CA LEU A 113 16.44 -14.42 8.59
C LEU A 113 16.35 -15.94 8.67
N LEU A 114 17.29 -16.65 8.03
CA LEU A 114 17.31 -18.11 7.98
C LEU A 114 17.53 -18.73 9.37
N ARG A 115 18.32 -18.08 10.23
CA ARG A 115 18.55 -18.50 11.61
C ARG A 115 17.31 -18.32 12.50
N ARG A 116 16.58 -17.22 12.33
CA ARG A 116 15.43 -16.87 13.18
C ARG A 116 14.12 -17.52 12.73
N LEU A 117 13.96 -17.81 11.44
CA LEU A 117 12.74 -18.42 10.90
C LEU A 117 12.76 -19.95 11.03
N PRO A 118 11.68 -20.56 11.58
CA PRO A 118 11.47 -22.00 11.48
C PRO A 118 11.54 -22.45 10.02
N ALA A 119 12.11 -23.64 9.77
CA ALA A 119 12.32 -24.14 8.40
C ALA A 119 11.05 -24.13 7.53
N LYS A 120 9.89 -24.41 8.14
CA LYS A 120 8.57 -24.41 7.48
C LYS A 120 8.11 -23.02 7.00
N LEU A 121 8.67 -21.96 7.55
CA LEU A 121 8.31 -20.56 7.26
C LEU A 121 9.39 -19.84 6.47
N ARG A 122 10.48 -20.54 6.10
CA ARG A 122 11.53 -19.96 5.27
C ARG A 122 10.97 -19.72 3.87
N PRO A 123 11.28 -18.57 3.25
CA PRO A 123 10.94 -18.31 1.86
C PRO A 123 11.55 -19.41 0.98
N LEU A 124 10.71 -20.08 0.19
CA LEU A 124 11.18 -21.04 -0.80
C LEU A 124 11.76 -20.28 -1.99
N PRO A 125 12.81 -20.82 -2.65
CA PRO A 125 13.25 -20.30 -3.93
C PRO A 125 12.09 -20.29 -4.93
N ILE A 126 11.88 -19.18 -5.63
CA ILE A 126 10.82 -19.02 -6.61
C ILE A 126 11.45 -18.62 -7.94
N LYS A 127 11.10 -19.33 -9.01
CA LYS A 127 11.48 -18.97 -10.37
C LYS A 127 10.35 -18.18 -11.02
N ILE A 128 10.63 -16.94 -11.39
CA ILE A 128 9.71 -16.10 -12.16
C ILE A 128 10.41 -15.78 -13.49
N ASP A 129 9.82 -16.25 -14.58
CA ASP A 129 10.43 -16.24 -15.92
C ASP A 129 11.83 -16.87 -15.94
N LYS A 130 12.85 -16.04 -16.21
CA LYS A 130 14.27 -16.45 -16.27
C LYS A 130 15.04 -16.13 -14.99
N VAL A 131 14.39 -15.54 -13.99
CA VAL A 131 15.03 -15.10 -12.74
C VAL A 131 14.62 -16.01 -11.60
N GLU A 132 15.59 -16.67 -10.99
CA GLU A 132 15.40 -17.38 -9.72
C GLU A 132 15.62 -16.40 -8.57
N ARG A 133 14.64 -16.30 -7.67
CA ARG A 133 14.69 -15.49 -6.46
C ARG A 133 14.80 -16.42 -5.26
N SER A 134 15.85 -16.23 -4.46
CA SER A 134 16.09 -16.95 -3.22
C SER A 134 16.71 -16.03 -2.18
N ILE A 135 16.73 -16.47 -0.92
CA ILE A 135 17.38 -15.72 0.16
C ILE A 135 18.88 -16.02 0.10
N ASP A 136 19.67 -15.02 -0.23
CA ASP A 136 21.12 -15.04 -0.13
C ASP A 136 21.52 -14.65 1.29
N LYS A 137 22.34 -15.48 1.94
CA LYS A 137 22.77 -15.27 3.33
C LYS A 137 23.56 -13.97 3.55
N HIS A 138 24.22 -13.46 2.52
CA HIS A 138 25.09 -12.29 2.58
C HIS A 138 24.39 -10.98 2.23
N LEU A 139 23.20 -11.03 1.64
CA LEU A 139 22.44 -9.84 1.31
C LEU A 139 21.63 -9.34 2.51
N THR A 140 21.42 -8.01 2.53
CA THR A 140 20.55 -7.35 3.51
C THR A 140 19.19 -7.10 2.87
N TYR A 141 18.15 -7.66 3.47
CA TYR A 141 16.78 -7.53 3.02
C TYR A 141 16.04 -6.48 3.83
N THR A 142 15.03 -5.88 3.19
CA THR A 142 14.07 -4.98 3.82
C THR A 142 12.74 -5.71 3.95
N ALA A 143 12.12 -5.61 5.12
CA ALA A 143 10.74 -6.05 5.34
C ALA A 143 9.91 -4.91 5.90
N LEU A 144 8.64 -4.87 5.50
CA LEU A 144 7.64 -4.03 6.15
C LEU A 144 6.87 -4.83 7.19
N VAL A 145 6.63 -4.18 8.32
CA VAL A 145 5.96 -4.76 9.49
C VAL A 145 4.52 -4.30 9.48
N TYR A 146 3.59 -5.23 9.31
CA TYR A 146 2.17 -4.93 9.26
C TYR A 146 1.42 -5.57 10.41
N GLU A 147 0.28 -4.98 10.72
CA GLU A 147 -0.76 -5.58 11.54
C GLU A 147 -1.21 -6.94 10.95
N PHE A 148 -1.28 -7.95 11.81
CA PHE A 148 -1.93 -9.21 11.48
C PHE A 148 -3.45 -9.07 11.59
N ILE A 149 -4.15 -9.40 10.50
CA ILE A 149 -5.61 -9.46 10.48
C ILE A 149 -6.00 -10.93 10.50
N ASP A 150 -6.77 -11.34 11.50
CA ASP A 150 -7.28 -12.70 11.59
C ASP A 150 -8.19 -13.01 10.39
N SER A 151 -8.16 -14.27 9.95
CA SER A 151 -9.03 -14.80 8.90
C SER A 151 -10.51 -14.47 9.11
N GLY A 152 -11.01 -14.50 10.35
CA GLY A 152 -12.41 -14.16 10.67
C GLY A 152 -12.75 -12.68 10.52
N ALA A 153 -11.75 -11.80 10.49
CA ALA A 153 -11.91 -10.36 10.30
C ALA A 153 -11.77 -9.93 8.82
N ASN A 154 -11.47 -10.86 7.90
CA ASN A 154 -11.34 -10.59 6.47
C ASN A 154 -12.69 -10.76 5.76
N ASP A 155 -13.68 -9.99 6.20
CA ASP A 155 -15.03 -9.95 5.61
C ASP A 155 -14.95 -9.37 4.18
N PRO A 156 -15.45 -10.08 3.15
CA PRO A 156 -15.51 -9.57 1.78
C PRO A 156 -16.14 -8.19 1.65
N ALA A 157 -17.16 -7.87 2.45
CA ALA A 157 -17.79 -6.55 2.42
C ALA A 157 -16.84 -5.44 2.91
N VAL A 158 -16.01 -5.72 3.90
CA VAL A 158 -14.98 -4.78 4.39
C VAL A 158 -13.88 -4.62 3.35
N VAL A 159 -13.44 -5.71 2.72
CA VAL A 159 -12.45 -5.67 1.64
C VAL A 159 -12.96 -4.83 0.47
N GLN A 160 -14.22 -5.01 0.07
CA GLN A 160 -14.81 -4.23 -1.03
C GLN A 160 -14.83 -2.73 -0.72
N LYS A 161 -15.20 -2.33 0.50
CA LYS A 161 -15.14 -0.90 0.90
C LYS A 161 -13.74 -0.30 0.78
N VAL A 162 -12.70 -1.06 1.12
CA VAL A 162 -11.32 -0.63 0.94
C VAL A 162 -10.99 -0.49 -0.55
N LEU A 163 -11.39 -1.45 -1.39
CA LEU A 163 -11.17 -1.39 -2.83
C LEU A 163 -11.90 -0.21 -3.49
N ASP A 164 -13.15 0.04 -3.13
CA ASP A 164 -13.96 1.13 -3.65
C ASP A 164 -13.35 2.49 -3.27
N PHE A 165 -12.92 2.64 -2.02
CA PHE A 165 -12.21 3.84 -1.58
C PHE A 165 -10.91 4.03 -2.37
N LEU A 166 -10.08 2.99 -2.49
CA LEU A 166 -8.80 3.06 -3.20
C LEU A 166 -8.99 3.43 -4.67
N TRP A 167 -9.97 2.81 -5.34
CA TRP A 167 -10.38 3.16 -6.70
C TRP A 167 -10.76 4.64 -6.81
N CYS A 168 -11.64 5.09 -5.92
CA CYS A 168 -12.14 6.46 -5.90
C CYS A 168 -11.02 7.49 -5.71
N VAL A 169 -10.06 7.24 -4.80
CA VAL A 169 -8.96 8.19 -4.53
C VAL A 169 -7.78 8.07 -5.51
N GLY A 170 -7.94 7.30 -6.59
CA GLY A 170 -7.01 7.27 -7.72
C GLY A 170 -6.00 6.12 -7.74
N PHE A 171 -6.15 5.11 -6.87
CA PHE A 171 -5.36 3.88 -6.97
C PHE A 171 -6.00 2.91 -7.97
N ALA A 172 -5.14 2.16 -8.66
CA ALA A 172 -5.57 1.11 -9.57
C ALA A 172 -4.89 -0.22 -9.22
N HIS A 173 -5.65 -1.30 -9.36
CA HIS A 173 -5.11 -2.66 -9.35
C HIS A 173 -4.56 -3.00 -10.73
N ARG A 174 -3.31 -3.46 -10.80
CA ARG A 174 -2.83 -4.14 -12.01
C ARG A 174 -2.98 -5.64 -11.83
N SER A 175 -3.98 -6.21 -12.47
CA SER A 175 -3.96 -7.63 -12.82
C SER A 175 -2.93 -7.86 -13.93
N HIS A 176 -2.12 -8.91 -13.79
CA HIS A 176 -1.16 -9.32 -14.81
C HIS A 176 -1.87 -9.48 -16.17
N GLY A 177 -1.51 -8.67 -17.16
CA GLY A 177 -1.93 -8.88 -18.56
C GLY A 177 -2.60 -7.73 -19.29
N GLN A 178 -2.97 -6.60 -18.65
CA GLN A 178 -3.56 -5.48 -19.39
C GLN A 178 -2.77 -4.18 -19.21
N ARG A 179 -2.10 -3.74 -20.29
CA ARG A 179 -1.64 -2.37 -20.48
C ARG A 179 -2.87 -1.51 -20.80
N THR A 180 -3.48 -0.92 -19.79
CA THR A 180 -4.37 0.23 -19.99
C THR A 180 -3.64 1.48 -19.50
N GLY A 181 -3.64 2.54 -20.31
CA GLY A 181 -2.95 3.81 -20.05
C GLY A 181 -3.61 4.64 -18.94
N ARG A 182 -3.89 4.04 -17.78
CA ARG A 182 -4.52 4.68 -16.61
C ARG A 182 -3.49 4.98 -15.52
N ALA A 183 -3.77 5.94 -14.64
CA ALA A 183 -2.85 6.44 -13.60
C ALA A 183 -2.19 5.29 -12.83
N GLU A 184 -0.86 5.20 -12.89
CA GLU A 184 -0.12 4.09 -12.29
C GLU A 184 0.33 4.40 -10.85
N PHE A 185 -0.61 4.62 -9.94
CA PHE A 185 -0.36 4.37 -8.50
C PHE A 185 -0.69 2.91 -8.20
N CYS A 186 0.19 2.03 -8.68
CA CYS A 186 0.03 0.59 -8.57
C CYS A 186 0.19 0.15 -7.11
N LEU A 187 -0.87 -0.44 -6.55
CA LEU A 187 -0.73 -1.40 -5.45
C LEU A 187 -0.05 -2.63 -6.04
N ILE A 188 1.26 -2.69 -5.87
CA ILE A 188 2.03 -3.87 -6.25
C ILE A 188 1.72 -4.96 -5.22
N ILE A 189 0.70 -5.77 -5.51
CA ILE A 189 0.59 -7.12 -4.97
C ILE A 189 1.53 -8.00 -5.80
N GLN A 190 2.84 -7.72 -5.75
CA GLN A 190 3.81 -8.69 -6.24
C GLN A 190 3.74 -9.89 -5.30
N THR A 191 3.86 -11.07 -5.88
CA THR A 191 3.91 -12.37 -5.23
C THR A 191 4.86 -12.31 -4.04
N LEU A 192 4.25 -12.14 -2.88
CA LEU A 192 4.91 -11.92 -1.61
C LEU A 192 5.16 -13.26 -0.95
N CYS A 193 6.37 -13.45 -0.43
CA CYS A 193 6.50 -14.31 0.74
C CYS A 193 5.85 -13.58 1.92
N ILE A 194 4.54 -13.75 2.06
CA ILE A 194 3.83 -13.45 3.29
C ILE A 194 4.28 -14.52 4.28
N VAL A 195 5.28 -14.18 5.09
CA VAL A 195 5.71 -15.06 6.17
C VAL A 195 4.79 -14.77 7.34
N THR A 196 3.70 -15.54 7.43
CA THR A 196 2.84 -15.60 8.61
C THR A 196 3.50 -16.53 9.62
N VAL A 197 3.95 -15.99 10.76
CA VAL A 197 4.50 -16.76 11.89
C VAL A 197 3.56 -16.68 13.08
#